data_AF-A0A2M9L988-F1
#
_entry.id   AF-A0A2M9L988-F1
#
_cell.length_a   1.000
_cell.length_b   1.000
_cell.length_c   1.000
_cell.angle_alpha   90.00
_cell.angle_beta   90.00
_cell.angle_gamma   90.00
#
_symmetry.space_group_name_H-M   'P 1'
#
loop_
_entity.id
_entity.type
_entity.pdbx_description
1 polymer ?
#
loop_
_entity_poly.entity_id
_entity_poly.type
_entity_poly.pdbx_seq_one_letter_code
_entity_poly.pdbx_strand_id
1 'polypeptide(L)'
;MPDAEEKHPQPGIDSLRAIWAAGQEPQPPVPWYRRLTGKQVGLTVGAVAALTLAGLALNAIDAEVEQRKVALPAGFAGLSRVTEDQDLARLRAAYEGDNAKRYAPRSLEVAAYGQPGAVGLAEAELLVVAMSGSVPDAAQAATWMLGGYSPDGATTLRDGTAVTGLRTFEPGPLGGAIACALIDDSDRELPVCAWADGSTLGSLTDGTAALTLDELAARTRELRDRAEHRA
;
A
#
# COMPACT_ATOMS: atom_id res chain seq x y z
N MET A 1 -68.81 27.01 20.71
CA MET A 1 -67.46 26.45 20.80
C MET A 1 -67.50 25.08 20.14
N PRO A 2 -66.95 24.93 18.93
CA PRO A 2 -66.66 23.63 18.34
C PRO A 2 -65.15 23.37 18.35
N ASP A 3 -64.78 22.15 18.74
CA ASP A 3 -63.43 21.61 18.71
C ASP A 3 -62.91 21.50 17.28
N ALA A 4 -61.69 21.97 17.03
CA ALA A 4 -61.00 21.81 15.76
C ALA A 4 -60.17 20.52 15.80
N GLU A 5 -60.65 19.52 15.08
CA GLU A 5 -59.95 18.26 14.81
C GLU A 5 -58.81 18.51 13.81
N GLU A 6 -57.56 18.41 14.28
CA GLU A 6 -56.35 18.58 13.48
C GLU A 6 -56.17 17.35 12.56
N LYS A 7 -56.58 17.48 11.30
CA LYS A 7 -56.29 16.49 10.24
C LYS A 7 -54.80 16.54 9.89
N HIS A 8 -54.03 15.54 10.33
CA HIS A 8 -52.72 15.26 9.75
C HIS A 8 -52.87 14.95 8.24
N PRO A 9 -52.16 15.67 7.34
CA PRO A 9 -52.18 15.34 5.92
C PRO A 9 -51.41 14.03 5.70
N GLN A 10 -52.11 13.03 5.16
CA GLN A 10 -51.46 11.83 4.64
C GLN A 10 -50.51 12.21 3.49
N PRO A 11 -49.28 11.67 3.46
CA PRO A 11 -48.36 11.91 2.36
C PRO A 11 -48.90 11.23 1.10
N GLY A 12 -49.46 12.05 0.20
CA GLY A 12 -49.95 11.62 -1.09
C GLY A 12 -48.81 11.22 -2.03
N ILE A 13 -49.14 10.34 -2.97
CA ILE A 13 -48.28 9.79 -4.04
C ILE A 13 -47.55 10.89 -4.84
N ASP A 14 -48.03 12.13 -4.79
CA ASP A 14 -47.41 13.30 -5.40
C ASP A 14 -46.04 13.69 -4.79
N SER A 15 -45.79 13.38 -3.51
CA SER A 15 -44.48 13.65 -2.88
C SER A 15 -43.37 12.74 -3.45
N LEU A 16 -43.72 11.53 -3.89
CA LEU A 16 -42.77 10.62 -4.52
C LEU A 16 -42.46 11.06 -5.96
N ARG A 17 -43.43 11.62 -6.70
CA ARG A 17 -43.16 12.17 -8.05
C ARG A 17 -42.29 13.42 -8.02
N ALA A 18 -42.36 14.24 -6.96
CA ALA A 18 -41.48 15.39 -6.80
C ALA A 18 -40.01 15.00 -6.60
N ILE A 19 -39.73 13.85 -5.95
CA ILE A 19 -38.36 13.34 -5.76
C ILE A 19 -37.76 12.85 -7.08
N TRP A 20 -38.58 12.29 -7.98
CA TRP A 20 -38.12 11.86 -9.31
C TRP A 20 -38.00 13.00 -10.33
N ALA A 21 -38.70 14.12 -10.13
CA ALA A 21 -38.62 15.29 -11.02
C ALA A 21 -37.40 16.20 -10.74
N ALA A 22 -36.76 16.07 -9.58
CA ALA A 22 -35.57 16.85 -9.21
C ALA A 22 -34.22 16.19 -9.58
N GLY A 23 -34.25 15.03 -10.24
CA GLY A 23 -33.07 14.19 -10.43
C GLY A 23 -32.65 13.99 -11.88
N GLN A 24 -32.35 15.03 -12.63
CA GLN A 24 -31.61 14.95 -13.92
C GLN A 24 -30.88 16.27 -14.25
N GLU A 25 -30.16 16.87 -13.31
CA GLU A 25 -28.98 17.61 -13.74
C GLU A 25 -27.87 16.58 -13.98
N PRO A 26 -27.33 16.47 -15.20
CA PRO A 26 -26.23 15.56 -15.47
C PRO A 26 -25.08 15.98 -14.57
N GLN A 27 -24.77 15.16 -13.56
CA GLN A 27 -23.54 15.32 -12.81
C GLN A 27 -22.38 15.34 -13.81
N PRO A 28 -21.44 16.29 -13.70
CA PRO A 28 -20.24 16.23 -14.52
C PRO A 28 -19.59 14.85 -14.27
N PRO A 29 -19.21 14.11 -15.32
CA PRO A 29 -18.59 12.82 -15.15
C PRO A 29 -17.40 12.96 -14.20
N VAL A 30 -17.41 12.19 -13.11
CA VAL A 30 -16.25 11.99 -12.23
C VAL A 30 -15.02 11.64 -13.09
N PRO A 31 -13.84 12.21 -12.85
CA PRO A 31 -12.71 12.14 -13.77
C PRO A 31 -11.96 10.80 -13.69
N TRP A 32 -12.62 9.66 -13.95
CA TRP A 32 -11.98 8.32 -13.95
C TRP A 32 -11.44 7.91 -15.32
N TYR A 33 -11.15 8.87 -16.22
CA TYR A 33 -10.52 8.57 -17.51
C TYR A 33 -9.29 9.42 -17.79
N ARG A 34 -8.32 9.37 -16.88
CA ARG A 34 -6.91 9.47 -17.29
C ARG A 34 -6.33 8.07 -17.22
N ARG A 35 -6.44 7.35 -18.35
CA ARG A 35 -5.68 6.12 -18.54
C ARG A 35 -4.21 6.46 -18.29
N LEU A 36 -3.65 5.88 -17.24
CA LEU A 36 -2.23 5.92 -16.96
C LEU A 36 -1.51 5.45 -18.22
N THR A 37 -0.62 6.28 -18.77
CA THR A 37 0.26 5.80 -19.81
C THR A 37 1.26 4.86 -19.14
N GLY A 38 1.41 3.62 -19.61
CA GLY A 38 2.22 2.58 -18.94
C GLY A 38 3.68 2.99 -18.63
N LYS A 39 4.18 4.06 -19.25
CA LYS A 39 5.49 4.66 -18.93
C LYS A 39 5.53 5.39 -17.57
N GLN A 40 4.41 5.87 -17.06
CA GLN A 40 4.32 6.58 -15.78
C GLN A 40 4.22 5.61 -14.59
N VAL A 41 3.60 4.44 -14.78
CA VAL A 41 3.45 3.43 -13.73
C VAL A 41 4.72 2.58 -13.59
N GLY A 42 5.41 2.31 -14.70
CA GLY A 42 6.63 1.49 -14.69
C GLY A 42 7.85 2.15 -14.02
N LEU A 43 7.86 3.48 -13.87
CA LEU A 43 9.02 4.21 -13.34
C LEU A 43 8.96 4.33 -11.80
N THR A 44 7.79 4.46 -11.20
CA THR A 44 7.63 4.69 -9.76
C THR A 44 7.38 3.45 -8.92
N VAL A 45 6.75 2.44 -9.51
CA VAL A 45 6.83 1.09 -8.92
C VAL A 45 8.28 0.59 -8.96
N GLY A 46 9.07 1.01 -9.95
CA GLY A 46 10.52 0.82 -10.02
C GLY A 46 11.33 1.61 -8.98
N ALA A 47 10.86 2.76 -8.51
CA ALA A 47 11.52 3.57 -7.48
C ALA A 47 11.48 2.87 -6.10
N VAL A 48 10.36 2.23 -5.78
CA VAL A 48 10.26 1.32 -4.62
C VAL A 48 11.10 0.05 -4.87
N ALA A 49 11.39 -0.32 -6.13
CA ALA A 49 12.25 -1.47 -6.49
C ALA A 49 13.74 -1.23 -6.29
N ALA A 50 14.20 0.03 -6.30
CA ALA A 50 15.56 0.41 -5.94
C ALA A 50 15.82 0.38 -4.41
N LEU A 51 14.87 -0.17 -3.64
CA LEU A 51 15.01 -0.40 -2.22
C LEU A 51 15.79 -1.68 -1.95
N THR A 52 17.04 -1.48 -1.54
CA THR A 52 17.80 -2.22 -0.52
C THR A 52 19.27 -2.15 -0.88
N LEU A 53 19.92 -0.97 -0.73
CA LEU A 53 21.37 -0.81 -0.94
C LEU A 53 22.23 -0.25 0.24
N ALA A 54 22.04 -0.69 1.51
CA ALA A 54 23.05 -0.73 2.60
C ALA A 54 22.62 -1.78 3.66
N GLY A 55 23.36 -2.77 4.14
CA GLY A 55 24.74 -2.80 4.64
C GLY A 55 24.74 -3.28 6.11
N LEU A 56 24.00 -4.34 6.46
CA LEU A 56 24.04 -4.93 7.81
C LEU A 56 24.95 -6.16 7.78
N ALA A 57 26.16 -6.00 8.32
CA ALA A 57 27.05 -7.12 8.59
C ALA A 57 26.40 -8.01 9.67
N LEU A 58 25.97 -9.21 9.28
CA LEU A 58 25.33 -10.19 10.15
C LEU A 58 26.39 -10.94 10.95
N ASN A 59 26.57 -10.59 12.22
CA ASN A 59 26.84 -11.60 13.22
C ASN A 59 25.47 -12.10 13.70
N ALA A 60 25.16 -13.36 13.42
CA ALA A 60 23.95 -14.01 13.90
C ALA A 60 23.95 -13.99 15.43
N ILE A 61 23.16 -13.09 16.01
CA ILE A 61 22.69 -13.28 17.38
C ILE A 61 21.43 -14.13 17.23
N ASP A 62 21.62 -15.45 17.35
CA ASP A 62 20.54 -16.41 17.58
C ASP A 62 19.87 -16.07 18.93
N ALA A 63 18.86 -15.21 18.89
CA ALA A 63 17.99 -14.95 20.02
C ALA A 63 16.54 -14.87 19.52
N GLU A 64 15.77 -15.93 19.79
CA GLU A 64 14.30 -15.97 19.92
C GLU A 64 13.41 -15.25 18.89
N VAL A 65 13.89 -14.91 17.69
CA VAL A 65 13.02 -14.36 16.65
C VAL A 65 12.21 -15.50 16.03
N GLU A 66 10.91 -15.48 16.26
CA GLU A 66 9.95 -16.36 15.60
C GLU A 66 10.07 -16.19 14.08
N GLN A 67 10.56 -17.23 13.41
CA GLN A 67 10.72 -17.25 11.97
C GLN A 67 9.34 -17.27 11.31
N ARG A 68 9.08 -16.33 10.41
CA ARG A 68 7.86 -16.30 9.62
C ARG A 68 8.13 -16.42 8.13
N LYS A 69 7.18 -17.02 7.43
CA LYS A 69 7.07 -17.03 5.97
C LYS A 69 6.04 -16.00 5.56
N VAL A 70 6.24 -15.44 4.38
CA VAL A 70 5.28 -14.55 3.74
C VAL A 70 4.60 -15.31 2.60
N ALA A 71 3.28 -15.30 2.58
CA ALA A 71 2.45 -15.77 1.48
C ALA A 71 1.35 -14.74 1.21
N LEU A 72 1.52 -13.94 0.15
CA LEU A 72 0.56 -12.89 -0.17
C LEU A 72 -0.79 -13.50 -0.59
N PRO A 73 -1.94 -12.96 -0.13
CA PRO A 73 -3.26 -13.51 -0.44
C PRO A 73 -3.65 -13.33 -1.92
N ALA A 74 -4.63 -14.11 -2.38
CA ALA A 74 -5.18 -13.99 -3.74
C ALA A 74 -6.04 -12.73 -3.94
N GLY A 75 -6.51 -12.12 -2.84
CA GLY A 75 -7.25 -10.87 -2.86
C GLY A 75 -7.11 -10.15 -1.52
N PHE A 76 -7.12 -8.82 -1.56
CA PHE A 76 -6.84 -7.96 -0.41
C PHE A 76 -7.64 -6.66 -0.52
N ALA A 77 -8.18 -6.15 0.59
CA ALA A 77 -8.98 -4.92 0.62
C ALA A 77 -10.15 -4.85 -0.39
N GLY A 78 -10.75 -5.99 -0.76
CA GLY A 78 -11.81 -6.07 -1.78
C GLY A 78 -11.30 -6.11 -3.23
N LEU A 79 -9.99 -6.06 -3.43
CA LEU A 79 -9.33 -6.15 -4.71
C LEU A 79 -8.86 -7.58 -5.01
N SER A 80 -8.79 -7.91 -6.29
CA SER A 80 -8.24 -9.19 -6.77
C SER A 80 -6.77 -9.02 -7.10
N ARG A 81 -5.98 -10.09 -6.94
CA ARG A 81 -4.62 -10.10 -7.47
C ARG A 81 -4.68 -9.86 -8.98
N VAL A 82 -3.88 -8.90 -9.42
CA VAL A 82 -3.77 -8.49 -10.82
C VAL A 82 -3.15 -9.63 -11.63
N THR A 83 -3.61 -9.80 -12.87
CA THR A 83 -2.97 -10.73 -13.82
C THR A 83 -1.61 -10.19 -14.22
N GLU A 84 -0.60 -11.04 -14.13
CA GLU A 84 0.77 -10.63 -14.42
C GLU A 84 0.99 -10.23 -15.89
N ASP A 85 1.69 -9.13 -16.08
CA ASP A 85 2.18 -8.65 -17.36
C ASP A 85 3.70 -8.44 -17.34
N GLN A 86 4.23 -7.91 -18.43
CA GLN A 86 5.68 -7.72 -18.58
C GLN A 86 6.27 -6.66 -17.65
N ASP A 87 5.48 -5.69 -17.19
CA ASP A 87 5.92 -4.66 -16.25
C ASP A 87 6.00 -5.23 -14.83
N LEU A 88 4.97 -5.96 -14.37
CA LEU A 88 4.97 -6.61 -13.05
C LEU A 88 6.07 -7.69 -12.95
N ALA A 89 6.28 -8.46 -14.01
CA ALA A 89 7.35 -9.45 -14.06
C ALA A 89 8.75 -8.80 -13.97
N ARG A 90 8.96 -7.68 -14.67
CA ARG A 90 10.22 -6.92 -14.60
C ARG A 90 10.47 -6.35 -13.20
N LEU A 91 9.42 -5.84 -12.56
CA LEU A 91 9.49 -5.37 -11.19
C LEU A 91 9.97 -6.48 -10.25
N ARG A 92 9.33 -7.66 -10.31
CA ARG A 92 9.73 -8.80 -9.47
C ARG A 92 11.19 -9.17 -9.70
N ALA A 93 11.61 -9.29 -10.96
CA ALA A 93 12.99 -9.62 -11.30
C ALA A 93 14.00 -8.57 -10.78
N ALA A 94 13.63 -7.28 -10.78
CA ALA A 94 14.47 -6.23 -10.21
C ALA A 94 14.66 -6.41 -8.69
N TYR A 95 13.59 -6.69 -7.95
CA TYR A 95 13.68 -6.98 -6.52
C TYR A 95 14.46 -8.26 -6.24
N GLU A 96 14.27 -9.33 -7.00
CA GLU A 96 15.03 -10.57 -6.83
C GLU A 96 16.54 -10.31 -7.03
N GLY A 97 16.90 -9.58 -8.09
CA GLY A 97 18.29 -9.28 -8.43
C GLY A 97 18.98 -8.36 -7.41
N ASP A 98 18.27 -7.41 -6.83
CA ASP A 98 18.85 -6.52 -5.81
C ASP A 98 18.88 -7.13 -4.42
N ASN A 99 17.86 -7.91 -4.03
CA ASN A 99 17.83 -8.59 -2.74
C ASN A 99 18.86 -9.72 -2.62
N ALA A 100 19.09 -10.50 -3.69
CA ALA A 100 20.07 -11.60 -3.69
C ALA A 100 21.50 -11.15 -3.32
N LYS A 101 21.78 -9.85 -3.39
CA LYS A 101 23.09 -9.26 -3.05
C LYS A 101 23.23 -8.88 -1.58
N ARG A 102 22.14 -8.87 -0.79
CA ARG A 102 22.12 -8.14 0.49
C ARG A 102 21.52 -8.89 1.66
N TYR A 103 20.30 -9.37 1.47
CA TYR A 103 19.68 -10.29 2.40
C TYR A 103 19.93 -11.68 1.81
N ALA A 104 19.99 -12.72 2.63
CA ALA A 104 19.71 -14.05 2.12
C ALA A 104 18.21 -14.28 2.33
N PRO A 105 17.30 -13.57 1.59
CA PRO A 105 15.90 -13.76 1.82
C PRO A 105 15.59 -15.21 1.50
N ARG A 106 14.85 -15.86 2.40
CA ARG A 106 14.35 -17.21 2.16
C ARG A 106 13.25 -17.19 1.11
N SER A 107 12.51 -16.08 1.03
CA SER A 107 11.51 -15.83 -0.01
C SER A 107 11.33 -14.34 -0.28
N LEU A 108 10.91 -14.02 -1.51
CA LEU A 108 10.41 -12.73 -1.94
C LEU A 108 9.06 -12.96 -2.61
N GLU A 109 8.06 -12.16 -2.25
CA GLU A 109 6.73 -12.15 -2.83
C GLU A 109 6.42 -10.74 -3.32
N VAL A 110 5.95 -10.64 -4.57
CA VAL A 110 5.52 -9.38 -5.18
C VAL A 110 4.13 -9.59 -5.75
N ALA A 111 3.16 -8.83 -5.26
CA ALA A 111 1.78 -8.87 -5.73
C ALA A 111 1.22 -7.47 -5.93
N ALA A 112 0.51 -7.30 -7.04
CA ALA A 112 -0.32 -6.14 -7.30
C ALA A 112 -1.80 -6.53 -7.13
N TYR A 113 -2.61 -5.61 -6.63
CA TYR A 113 -4.05 -5.78 -6.46
C TYR A 113 -4.81 -4.65 -7.15
N GLY A 114 -5.88 -5.00 -7.85
CA GLY A 114 -6.73 -4.07 -8.58
C GLY A 114 -8.15 -4.62 -8.74
N GLN A 115 -8.97 -3.94 -9.54
CA GLN A 115 -10.32 -4.39 -9.85
C GLN A 115 -10.32 -5.79 -10.50
N PRO A 116 -11.40 -6.59 -10.36
CA PRO A 116 -11.50 -7.88 -11.02
C PRO A 116 -11.25 -7.76 -12.54
N GLY A 117 -10.30 -8.55 -13.04
CA GLY A 117 -9.88 -8.52 -14.45
C GLY A 117 -8.74 -7.56 -14.77
N ALA A 118 -8.21 -6.83 -13.77
CA ALA A 118 -7.06 -5.95 -13.96
C ALA A 118 -5.82 -6.71 -14.44
N VAL A 119 -5.07 -6.09 -15.35
CA VAL A 119 -3.84 -6.63 -15.95
C VAL A 119 -2.68 -5.67 -15.75
N GLY A 120 -1.59 -6.18 -15.20
CA GLY A 120 -0.34 -5.46 -15.03
C GLY A 120 -0.35 -4.33 -14.00
N LEU A 121 0.83 -3.73 -13.79
CA LEU A 121 1.00 -2.66 -12.81
C LEU A 121 0.13 -1.44 -13.08
N ALA A 122 -0.19 -1.16 -14.36
CA ALA A 122 -0.91 0.04 -14.73
C ALA A 122 -2.37 0.08 -14.25
N GLU A 123 -2.93 -1.09 -13.95
CA GLU A 123 -4.29 -1.25 -13.44
C GLU A 123 -4.29 -1.65 -11.95
N ALA A 124 -3.12 -1.64 -11.31
CA ALA A 124 -2.97 -1.91 -9.88
C ALA A 124 -3.35 -0.67 -9.06
N GLU A 125 -4.13 -0.89 -8.02
CA GLU A 125 -4.45 0.10 -7.00
C GLU A 125 -3.52 -0.05 -5.79
N LEU A 126 -3.17 -1.28 -5.42
CA LEU A 126 -2.20 -1.57 -4.36
C LEU A 126 -1.05 -2.41 -4.90
N LEU A 127 0.16 -2.08 -4.46
CA LEU A 127 1.36 -2.88 -4.70
C LEU A 127 1.94 -3.34 -3.37
N VAL A 128 2.26 -4.62 -3.29
CA VAL A 128 2.91 -5.23 -2.12
C VAL A 128 4.19 -5.91 -2.55
N VAL A 129 5.25 -5.64 -1.79
CA VAL A 129 6.52 -6.35 -1.86
C VAL A 129 6.86 -6.81 -0.47
N ALA A 130 7.12 -8.09 -0.30
CA ALA A 130 7.38 -8.66 1.01
C ALA A 130 8.41 -9.76 0.92
N MET A 131 9.26 -9.86 1.93
CA MET A 131 10.35 -10.82 1.98
C MET A 131 10.45 -11.44 3.37
N SER A 132 10.91 -12.68 3.42
CA SER A 132 11.25 -13.37 4.66
C SER A 132 12.77 -13.54 4.79
N GLY A 133 13.31 -13.27 5.97
CA GLY A 133 14.75 -13.28 6.25
C GLY A 133 15.07 -12.58 7.57
N SER A 134 16.30 -12.71 8.06
CA SER A 134 16.70 -12.06 9.32
C SER A 134 16.71 -10.53 9.17
N VAL A 135 16.01 -9.83 10.06
CA VAL A 135 15.93 -8.36 10.11
C VAL A 135 16.28 -7.89 11.53
N PRO A 136 17.58 -7.74 11.87
CA PRO A 136 18.00 -7.52 13.25
C PRO A 136 17.54 -6.19 13.87
N ASP A 137 17.29 -5.17 13.05
CA ASP A 137 16.71 -3.89 13.49
C ASP A 137 15.48 -3.56 12.64
N ALA A 138 14.31 -3.95 13.15
CA ALA A 138 13.04 -3.75 12.46
C ALA A 138 12.71 -2.27 12.24
N ALA A 139 13.00 -1.40 13.22
CA ALA A 139 12.67 0.02 13.14
C ALA A 139 13.55 0.73 12.10
N GLN A 140 14.86 0.43 12.10
CA GLN A 140 15.77 0.92 11.08
C GLN A 140 15.40 0.38 9.70
N ALA A 141 15.10 -0.92 9.57
CA ALA A 141 14.76 -1.51 8.29
C ALA A 141 13.47 -0.91 7.69
N ALA A 142 12.43 -0.74 8.50
CA ALA A 142 11.18 -0.12 8.06
C ALA A 142 11.38 1.33 7.60
N THR A 143 12.15 2.13 8.33
CA THR A 143 12.41 3.54 7.93
C THR A 143 13.38 3.66 6.76
N TRP A 144 14.41 2.82 6.67
CA TRP A 144 15.36 2.79 5.54
C TRP A 144 14.72 2.41 4.21
N MET A 145 13.69 1.57 4.21
CA MET A 145 12.89 1.32 3.00
C MET A 145 12.16 2.58 2.49
N LEU A 146 12.12 3.65 3.28
CA LEU A 146 11.50 4.92 2.90
C LEU A 146 12.56 6.04 2.80
N GLY A 147 13.81 5.70 2.44
CA GLY A 147 14.91 6.67 2.34
C GLY A 147 15.64 6.95 3.67
N GLY A 148 15.17 6.35 4.78
CA GLY A 148 15.76 6.49 6.10
C GLY A 148 15.37 7.76 6.83
N TYR A 149 15.75 7.87 8.10
CA TYR A 149 15.52 9.08 8.88
C TYR A 149 16.60 10.12 8.58
N SER A 150 16.20 11.34 8.22
CA SER A 150 17.08 12.50 8.11
C SER A 150 16.72 13.53 9.19
N PRO A 151 17.67 13.99 10.02
CA PRO A 151 17.42 15.04 11.02
C PRO A 151 16.98 16.36 10.39
N ASP A 152 17.30 16.57 9.11
CA ASP A 152 17.04 17.81 8.37
C ASP A 152 15.66 17.79 7.68
N GLY A 153 14.86 16.74 7.89
CA GLY A 153 13.48 16.59 7.40
C GLY A 153 13.33 16.28 5.92
N ALA A 154 14.38 16.48 5.11
CA ALA A 154 14.43 16.05 3.72
C ALA A 154 15.00 14.63 3.64
N THR A 155 14.17 13.69 3.22
CA THR A 155 14.56 12.30 2.95
C THR A 155 14.38 12.02 1.48
N THR A 156 15.32 11.30 0.86
CA THR A 156 15.20 10.88 -0.53
C THR A 156 15.43 9.38 -0.64
N LEU A 157 14.73 8.75 -1.57
CA LEU A 157 15.09 7.44 -2.05
C LEU A 157 16.42 7.51 -2.81
N ARG A 158 17.00 6.34 -3.09
CA ARG A 158 18.31 6.24 -3.72
C ARG A 158 18.36 6.81 -5.14
N ASP A 159 17.24 6.79 -5.85
CA ASP A 159 17.08 7.39 -7.17
C ASP A 159 16.84 8.91 -7.12
N GLY A 160 16.85 9.50 -5.93
CA GLY A 160 16.62 10.92 -5.69
C GLY A 160 15.15 11.28 -5.47
N THR A 161 14.23 10.32 -5.51
CA THR A 161 12.80 10.57 -5.26
C THR A 161 12.61 11.14 -3.87
N ALA A 162 11.90 12.27 -3.76
CA ALA A 162 11.65 12.88 -2.47
C ALA A 162 10.66 12.06 -1.64
N VAL A 163 10.92 12.02 -0.34
CA VAL A 163 10.08 11.38 0.66
C VAL A 163 9.71 12.41 1.72
N THR A 164 8.42 12.55 1.98
CA THR A 164 7.85 13.50 2.94
C THR A 164 6.95 12.78 3.94
N GLY A 165 6.62 13.44 5.05
CA GLY A 165 5.63 12.90 6.00
C GLY A 165 6.02 11.58 6.70
N LEU A 166 7.30 11.21 6.70
CA LEU A 166 7.80 9.99 7.33
C LEU A 166 7.43 9.97 8.83
N ARG A 167 6.70 8.94 9.26
CA ARG A 167 6.34 8.71 10.65
C ARG A 167 6.09 7.24 10.95
N THR A 168 6.18 6.86 12.21
CA THR A 168 5.96 5.48 12.67
C THR A 168 4.51 5.28 13.13
N PHE A 169 4.06 4.02 13.07
CA PHE A 169 2.75 3.58 13.49
C PHE A 169 2.85 2.35 14.37
N GLU A 170 1.82 2.15 15.22
CA GLU A 170 1.67 0.94 16.01
C GLU A 170 1.69 -0.31 15.11
N PRO A 171 2.60 -1.27 15.32
CA PRO A 171 2.83 -2.37 14.38
C PRO A 171 1.75 -3.47 14.44
N GLY A 172 0.92 -3.49 15.48
CA GLY A 172 -0.10 -4.52 15.69
C GLY A 172 0.44 -5.77 16.42
N PRO A 173 -0.35 -6.85 16.49
CA PRO A 173 -0.07 -8.02 17.33
C PRO A 173 1.18 -8.81 16.88
N LEU A 174 1.56 -8.64 15.62
CA LEU A 174 2.73 -9.26 15.02
C LEU A 174 4.05 -8.64 15.47
N GLY A 175 4.00 -7.48 16.16
CA GLY A 175 5.18 -6.76 16.63
C GLY A 175 6.00 -6.17 15.49
N GLY A 176 7.23 -5.75 15.82
CA GLY A 176 8.15 -5.12 14.89
C GLY A 176 7.95 -3.62 14.79
N ALA A 177 8.05 -3.08 13.57
CA ALA A 177 7.87 -1.67 13.27
C ALA A 177 7.06 -1.48 12.00
N ILE A 178 6.26 -0.42 11.97
CA ILE A 178 5.64 0.12 10.76
C ILE A 178 6.04 1.59 10.65
N ALA A 179 6.50 1.99 9.48
CA ALA A 179 6.76 3.38 9.12
C ALA A 179 6.02 3.68 7.82
N CYS A 180 5.44 4.87 7.69
CA CYS A 180 4.84 5.30 6.43
C CYS A 180 5.28 6.70 6.07
N ALA A 181 5.28 6.98 4.77
CA ALA A 181 5.66 8.24 4.19
C ALA A 181 4.90 8.48 2.88
N LEU A 182 4.99 9.70 2.37
CA LEU A 182 4.58 10.07 1.03
C LEU A 182 5.82 10.08 0.12
N ILE A 183 5.71 9.52 -1.07
CA ILE A 183 6.77 9.45 -2.07
C ILE A 183 6.34 10.28 -3.27
N ASP A 184 7.17 11.23 -3.71
CA ASP A 184 6.89 12.06 -4.89
C ASP A 184 6.96 11.24 -6.18
N ASP A 185 5.81 10.96 -6.78
CA ASP A 185 5.67 10.31 -8.08
C ASP A 185 5.24 11.31 -9.14
N SER A 186 6.19 11.88 -9.89
CA SER A 186 5.99 12.73 -11.08
C SER A 186 5.00 13.90 -10.94
N ASP A 187 3.70 13.63 -10.78
CA ASP A 187 2.58 14.55 -10.64
C ASP A 187 1.73 14.34 -9.36
N ARG A 188 2.11 13.43 -8.46
CA ARG A 188 1.35 13.10 -7.24
C ARG A 188 2.24 12.56 -6.13
N GLU A 189 1.77 12.67 -4.88
CA GLU A 189 2.38 12.01 -3.73
C GLU A 189 1.70 10.65 -3.50
N LEU A 190 2.47 9.57 -3.49
CA LEU A 190 1.99 8.22 -3.22
C LEU A 190 2.22 7.84 -1.75
N PRO A 191 1.19 7.42 -1.01
CA PRO A 191 1.37 6.91 0.33
C PRO A 191 1.98 5.50 0.27
N VAL A 192 3.03 5.29 1.06
CA VAL A 192 3.73 4.01 1.20
C VAL A 192 3.96 3.71 2.67
N CYS A 193 3.66 2.47 3.05
CA CYS A 193 3.96 1.95 4.39
C CYS A 193 4.94 0.78 4.27
N ALA A 194 6.01 0.86 5.03
CA ALA A 194 7.01 -0.17 5.22
C ALA A 194 6.80 -0.86 6.57
N TRP A 195 7.05 -2.16 6.65
CA TRP A 195 7.06 -2.91 7.90
C TRP A 195 8.25 -3.84 8.01
N ALA A 196 8.62 -4.19 9.24
CA ALA A 196 9.58 -5.24 9.53
C ALA A 196 9.35 -5.82 10.93
N ASP A 197 9.71 -7.08 11.19
CA ASP A 197 9.47 -7.71 12.49
C ASP A 197 10.48 -8.78 12.93
N GLY A 198 11.74 -8.64 12.53
CA GLY A 198 12.80 -9.57 12.91
C GLY A 198 12.99 -10.71 11.91
N SER A 199 11.90 -11.16 11.27
CA SER A 199 11.94 -12.25 10.29
C SER A 199 11.26 -11.92 8.95
N THR A 200 10.53 -10.81 8.88
CA THR A 200 9.94 -10.31 7.64
C THR A 200 10.22 -8.83 7.46
N LEU A 201 10.19 -8.39 6.20
CA LEU A 201 10.32 -7.01 5.76
C LEU A 201 9.40 -6.83 4.55
N GLY A 202 8.72 -5.70 4.41
CA GLY A 202 7.95 -5.43 3.21
C GLY A 202 7.39 -4.01 3.12
N SER A 203 6.80 -3.69 1.99
CA SER A 203 6.10 -2.44 1.74
C SER A 203 4.72 -2.67 1.10
N LEU A 204 3.80 -1.77 1.41
CA LEU A 204 2.50 -1.62 0.78
C LEU A 204 2.41 -0.18 0.26
N THR A 205 2.16 -0.04 -1.03
CA THR A 205 2.01 1.24 -1.72
C THR A 205 0.57 1.39 -2.22
N ASP A 206 -0.04 2.55 -1.99
CA ASP A 206 -1.29 2.92 -2.64
C ASP A 206 -1.00 3.69 -3.93
N GLY A 207 -1.19 3.02 -5.07
CA GLY A 207 -1.01 3.58 -6.41
C GLY A 207 -2.11 4.54 -6.84
N THR A 208 -3.19 4.67 -6.07
CA THR A 208 -4.30 5.60 -6.34
C THR A 208 -4.12 6.94 -5.64
N ALA A 209 -3.25 7.02 -4.63
CA ALA A 209 -3.10 8.15 -3.72
C ALA A 209 -4.41 8.57 -3.02
N ALA A 210 -5.35 7.64 -2.86
CA ALA A 210 -6.63 7.90 -2.23
C ALA A 210 -6.57 7.72 -0.71
N LEU A 211 -5.64 6.89 -0.20
CA LEU A 211 -5.52 6.57 1.21
C LEU A 211 -4.61 7.56 1.93
N THR A 212 -5.03 7.97 3.12
CA THR A 212 -4.13 8.64 4.07
C THR A 212 -3.09 7.67 4.62
N LEU A 213 -2.00 8.20 5.20
CA LEU A 213 -0.99 7.34 5.85
C LEU A 213 -1.55 6.52 7.01
N ASP A 214 -2.53 7.05 7.77
CA ASP A 214 -3.20 6.31 8.84
C ASP A 214 -4.02 5.12 8.30
N GLU A 215 -4.77 5.34 7.22
CA GLU A 215 -5.54 4.30 6.55
C GLU A 215 -4.63 3.25 5.92
N LEU A 216 -3.54 3.67 5.27
CA LEU A 216 -2.57 2.75 4.70
C LEU A 216 -1.86 1.95 5.79
N ALA A 217 -1.50 2.55 6.93
CA ALA A 217 -0.91 1.82 8.05
C ALA A 217 -1.88 0.76 8.62
N ALA A 218 -3.17 1.08 8.71
CA ALA A 218 -4.20 0.12 9.08
C ALA A 218 -4.29 -1.04 8.07
N ARG A 219 -4.27 -0.74 6.76
CA ARG A 219 -4.22 -1.74 5.69
C ARG A 219 -2.96 -2.60 5.74
N THR A 220 -1.80 -2.01 6.01
CA THR A 220 -0.54 -2.77 6.15
C THR A 220 -0.65 -3.78 7.29
N ARG A 221 -1.23 -3.41 8.44
CA ARG A 221 -1.47 -4.37 9.54
C ARG A 221 -2.41 -5.51 9.13
N GLU A 222 -3.52 -5.19 8.48
CA GLU A 222 -4.47 -6.19 7.96
C GLU A 222 -3.79 -7.15 6.97
N LEU A 223 -2.96 -6.62 6.08
CA LEU A 223 -2.20 -7.40 5.11
C LEU A 223 -1.23 -8.35 5.80
N ARG A 224 -0.45 -7.85 6.77
CA ARG A 224 0.52 -8.64 7.52
C ARG A 224 -0.14 -9.80 8.26
N ASP A 225 -1.25 -9.53 8.94
CA ASP A 225 -2.04 -10.56 9.66
C ASP A 225 -2.48 -11.71 8.73
N ARG A 226 -2.76 -11.39 7.47
CA ARG A 226 -3.19 -12.36 6.46
C ARG A 226 -2.04 -13.03 5.70
N ALA A 227 -0.88 -12.38 5.61
CA ALA A 227 0.22 -12.81 4.76
C ALA A 227 1.37 -13.48 5.53
N GLU A 228 1.56 -13.14 6.79
CA GLU A 228 2.66 -13.67 7.60
C GLU A 228 2.20 -14.89 8.41
N HIS A 229 2.95 -15.98 8.29
CA HIS A 229 2.65 -17.23 8.96
C HIS A 229 3.90 -17.79 9.63
N ARG A 230 3.72 -18.49 10.76
CA ARG A 230 4.82 -19.21 11.42
C ARG A 230 5.46 -20.20 10.45
N ALA A 231 6.79 -20.18 10.36
CA ALA A 231 7.57 -20.96 9.40
C ALA A 231 7.60 -22.45 9.71
#